data_AF-A0A830ET39-F1
#
_entry.id   AF-A0A830ET39-F1
#
_cell.length_a   1.000
_cell.length_b   1.000
_cell.length_c   1.000
_cell.angle_alpha   90.00
_cell.angle_beta   90.00
_cell.angle_gamma   90.00
#
_symmetry.space_group_name_H-M   'P 1'
#
loop_
_entity.id
_entity.type
_entity.pdbx_description
1 polymer ?
#
loop_
_entity_poly.entity_id
_entity_poly.type
_entity_poly.pdbx_seq_one_letter_code
_entity_poly.pdbx_strand_id
1 'polypeptide(L)'
;MLDGARRRLRRLRRRARALERRRSRDARHWLAETSNLTHVSVLLFVPLLIGFVTLLSNELQVLSFLLFPPLASGTYTLFADPEGRYANPWTFVGGMSLGAFCGWVAIELTALLTGPSASAGVATPGGLWEVHAWAAALAIFLAGALTWVLDLELPSAFSTALLVLLTDPGRFVSVAGITVSTSVVYVATVALSASVVAGVFAVWRHEFYERRARYLYSTTQADDHVLVPMRGETGDATAMFGARVAAAHDAGKVVLLDVVDDDAIAAAERRLLEEGETAAVEDADSVAETAEDVRERAERSAADEAAAELERCAARIETRVGVPCEVVVAVESDITVTSLLDAARDTNCDLVVTPLERDPDGTPTRFLRDLFRSDIDAIAFDSKTERTDWKRVMVPVRAAGQLAHAMVDYGQRLAGKVGTVSVCTCIGDERSRRTAESMLANLTETSDARCETRVSRASLDEFIERNESHYDLVVFGAHDYGSRFAVSQAFEWADETETDAAVVHTR
;
A
#
# COMPACT_ATOMS: atom_id res chain seq x y z
N MET A 1 8.04 -34.30 -37.81
CA MET A 1 7.70 -32.87 -38.01
C MET A 1 6.71 -32.33 -36.96
N LEU A 2 5.72 -33.09 -36.50
CA LEU A 2 4.72 -32.66 -35.50
C LEU A 2 5.29 -32.36 -34.10
N ASP A 3 6.37 -33.05 -33.67
CA ASP A 3 6.97 -32.82 -32.35
C ASP A 3 7.80 -31.53 -32.26
N GLY A 4 8.39 -31.08 -33.37
CA GLY A 4 9.06 -29.79 -33.45
C GLY A 4 8.08 -28.61 -33.33
N ALA A 5 6.91 -28.75 -33.97
CA ALA A 5 5.82 -27.77 -33.88
C ALA A 5 5.23 -27.70 -32.46
N ARG A 6 5.04 -28.84 -31.79
CA ARG A 6 4.57 -28.90 -30.38
C ARG A 6 5.56 -28.26 -29.40
N ARG A 7 6.87 -28.43 -29.60
CA ARG A 7 7.90 -27.77 -28.77
C ARG A 7 7.94 -26.26 -29.00
N ARG A 8 7.79 -25.78 -30.24
CA ARG A 8 7.69 -24.34 -30.55
C ARG A 8 6.41 -23.71 -29.98
N LEU A 9 5.27 -24.41 -30.06
CA LEU A 9 4.00 -23.93 -29.50
C LEU A 9 4.03 -23.83 -27.96
N ARG A 10 4.69 -24.78 -27.27
CA ARG A 10 4.90 -24.73 -25.82
C ARG A 10 5.81 -23.58 -25.41
N ARG A 11 6.87 -23.29 -26.18
CA ARG A 11 7.76 -22.13 -25.95
C ARG A 11 7.04 -20.80 -26.19
N LEU A 12 6.21 -20.70 -27.23
CA LEU A 12 5.39 -19.53 -27.50
C LEU A 12 4.29 -19.33 -26.44
N ARG A 13 3.64 -20.40 -25.96
CA ARG A 13 2.67 -20.32 -24.85
C ARG A 13 3.32 -19.91 -23.53
N ARG A 14 4.54 -20.39 -23.22
CA ARG A 14 5.28 -19.95 -22.02
C ARG A 14 5.68 -18.47 -22.11
N ARG A 15 6.12 -18.00 -23.28
CA ARG A 15 6.40 -16.58 -23.53
C ARG A 15 5.14 -15.70 -23.50
N ALA A 16 4.03 -16.17 -24.06
CA ALA A 16 2.75 -15.47 -24.01
C ALA A 16 2.21 -15.36 -22.59
N ARG A 17 2.27 -16.44 -21.78
CA ARG A 17 1.91 -16.40 -20.36
C ARG A 17 2.82 -15.49 -19.54
N ALA A 18 4.11 -15.37 -19.90
CA ALA A 18 5.02 -14.41 -19.27
C ALA A 18 4.68 -12.95 -19.62
N LEU A 19 4.29 -12.67 -20.87
CA LEU A 19 3.81 -11.35 -21.32
C LEU A 19 2.45 -10.97 -20.75
N GLU A 20 1.54 -11.94 -20.60
CA GLU A 20 0.22 -11.76 -20.00
C GLU A 20 0.33 -11.50 -18.49
N ARG A 21 1.23 -12.22 -17.80
CA ARG A 21 1.60 -11.93 -16.39
C ARG A 21 2.26 -10.57 -16.23
N ARG A 22 3.12 -10.14 -17.16
CA ARG A 22 3.70 -8.78 -17.13
C ARG A 22 2.64 -7.69 -17.30
N ARG A 23 1.73 -7.81 -18.28
CA ARG A 23 0.65 -6.81 -18.49
C ARG A 23 -0.37 -6.74 -17.34
N SER A 24 -0.71 -7.89 -16.76
CA SER A 24 -1.62 -7.91 -15.60
C SER A 24 -0.93 -7.40 -14.31
N ARG A 25 0.41 -7.48 -14.24
CA ARG A 25 1.20 -6.85 -13.17
C ARG A 25 1.35 -5.35 -13.37
N ASP A 26 1.64 -4.89 -14.58
CA ASP A 26 1.68 -3.45 -14.89
C ASP A 26 0.32 -2.79 -14.66
N ALA A 27 -0.79 -3.48 -14.98
CA ALA A 27 -2.14 -3.00 -14.71
C ALA A 27 -2.48 -2.99 -13.20
N ARG A 28 -2.02 -3.99 -12.44
CA ARG A 28 -2.13 -3.99 -10.97
C ARG A 28 -1.28 -2.88 -10.35
N HIS A 29 -0.07 -2.67 -10.86
CA HIS A 29 0.86 -1.63 -10.44
C HIS A 29 0.29 -0.23 -10.71
N TRP A 30 -0.33 -0.03 -11.88
CA TRP A 30 -1.06 1.20 -12.19
C TRP A 30 -2.28 1.39 -11.29
N LEU A 31 -3.05 0.34 -10.98
CA LEU A 31 -4.19 0.38 -10.06
C LEU A 31 -3.80 0.56 -8.58
N ALA A 32 -2.57 0.21 -8.20
CA ALA A 32 -2.05 0.31 -6.83
C ALA A 32 -1.79 1.77 -6.39
N GLU A 33 -1.73 2.69 -7.35
CA GLU A 33 -1.78 4.11 -7.05
C GLU A 33 -3.22 4.48 -6.65
N THR A 34 -3.42 4.94 -5.41
CA THR A 34 -4.75 5.28 -4.84
C THR A 34 -5.56 6.19 -5.76
N SER A 35 -4.90 7.11 -6.47
CA SER A 35 -5.51 8.02 -7.45
C SER A 35 -6.06 7.30 -8.70
N ASN A 36 -5.41 6.21 -9.14
CA ASN A 36 -5.89 5.44 -10.29
C ASN A 36 -7.05 4.51 -9.89
N LEU A 37 -7.02 3.97 -8.68
CA LEU A 37 -8.13 3.19 -8.11
C LEU A 37 -9.42 4.00 -8.08
N THR A 38 -9.37 5.25 -7.59
CA THR A 38 -10.54 6.13 -7.53
C THR A 38 -11.03 6.47 -8.93
N HIS A 39 -10.15 6.82 -9.87
CA HIS A 39 -10.55 7.08 -11.26
C HIS A 39 -11.23 5.89 -11.95
N VAL A 40 -10.69 4.68 -11.78
CA VAL A 40 -11.31 3.46 -12.34
C VAL A 40 -12.65 3.16 -11.66
N SER A 41 -12.72 3.36 -10.34
CA SER A 41 -13.96 3.16 -9.59
C SER A 41 -15.03 4.14 -10.07
N VAL A 42 -14.70 5.40 -10.30
CA VAL A 42 -15.62 6.38 -10.90
C VAL A 42 -16.09 5.93 -12.28
N LEU A 43 -15.16 5.53 -13.17
CA LEU A 43 -15.48 5.09 -14.53
C LEU A 43 -16.37 3.84 -14.58
N LEU A 44 -16.33 3.00 -13.54
CA LEU A 44 -17.12 1.77 -13.46
C LEU A 44 -18.44 1.96 -12.71
N PHE A 45 -18.37 2.46 -11.47
CA PHE A 45 -19.53 2.54 -10.58
C PHE A 45 -20.49 3.66 -10.96
N VAL A 46 -20.02 4.84 -11.39
CA VAL A 46 -20.94 5.94 -11.73
C VAL A 46 -21.86 5.56 -12.90
N PRO A 47 -21.35 5.08 -14.06
CA PRO A 47 -22.23 4.69 -15.16
C PRO A 47 -23.14 3.51 -14.81
N LEU A 48 -22.63 2.52 -14.05
CA LEU A 48 -23.38 1.32 -13.69
C LEU A 48 -24.52 1.66 -12.71
N LEU A 49 -24.26 2.49 -11.69
CA LEU A 49 -25.27 2.92 -10.73
C LEU A 49 -26.33 3.79 -11.40
N ILE A 50 -25.93 4.77 -12.23
CA ILE A 50 -26.88 5.62 -12.93
C ILE A 50 -27.71 4.79 -13.93
N GLY A 51 -27.09 3.85 -14.64
CA GLY A 51 -27.80 2.90 -15.50
C GLY A 51 -28.78 2.02 -14.73
N PHE A 52 -28.37 1.49 -13.57
CA PHE A 52 -29.21 0.66 -12.71
C PHE A 52 -30.41 1.43 -12.14
N VAL A 53 -30.20 2.64 -11.61
CA VAL A 53 -31.29 3.49 -11.12
C VAL A 53 -32.22 3.90 -12.27
N THR A 54 -31.69 4.13 -13.47
CA THR A 54 -32.51 4.40 -14.66
C THR A 54 -33.35 3.19 -15.06
N LEU A 55 -32.79 1.99 -15.04
CA LEU A 55 -33.52 0.75 -15.30
C LEU A 55 -34.64 0.57 -14.28
N LEU A 56 -34.33 0.71 -13.00
CA LEU A 56 -35.32 0.65 -11.92
C LEU A 56 -36.41 1.72 -12.08
N SER A 57 -36.03 2.91 -12.54
CA SER A 57 -36.94 4.02 -12.82
C SER A 57 -37.96 3.70 -13.89
N ASN A 58 -37.53 3.05 -14.97
CA ASN A 58 -38.40 2.67 -16.07
C ASN A 58 -39.38 1.56 -15.67
N GLU A 59 -38.92 0.59 -14.89
CA GLU A 59 -39.76 -0.53 -14.42
C GLU A 59 -40.79 -0.07 -13.38
N LEU A 60 -40.40 0.81 -12.46
CA LEU A 60 -41.31 1.25 -11.39
C LEU A 60 -42.29 2.35 -11.82
N GLN A 61 -42.08 3.02 -12.95
CA GLN A 61 -42.87 4.17 -13.45
C GLN A 61 -43.09 5.32 -12.43
N VAL A 62 -42.39 5.28 -11.30
CA VAL A 62 -42.55 6.19 -10.15
C VAL A 62 -41.36 7.14 -10.02
N LEU A 63 -40.18 6.73 -10.50
CA LEU A 63 -38.96 7.54 -10.37
C LEU A 63 -38.90 8.60 -11.49
N SER A 64 -38.60 9.85 -11.12
CA SER A 64 -38.54 10.99 -12.03
C SER A 64 -37.18 11.08 -12.74
N PHE A 65 -37.21 11.22 -14.07
CA PHE A 65 -36.01 11.49 -14.90
C PHE A 65 -35.22 12.73 -14.43
N LEU A 66 -35.89 13.67 -13.76
CA LEU A 66 -35.30 14.90 -13.25
C LEU A 66 -34.21 14.63 -12.19
N LEU A 67 -34.17 13.45 -11.57
CA LEU A 67 -33.20 13.11 -10.53
C LEU A 67 -31.78 12.82 -11.07
N PHE A 68 -31.64 12.48 -12.34
CA PHE A 68 -30.35 11.96 -12.84
C PHE A 68 -29.18 12.95 -12.76
N PRO A 69 -29.33 14.26 -13.08
CA PRO A 69 -28.22 15.20 -12.97
C PRO A 69 -27.64 15.34 -11.54
N PRO A 70 -28.44 15.61 -10.47
CA PRO A 70 -27.89 15.70 -9.11
C PRO A 70 -27.41 14.35 -8.57
N LEU A 71 -28.05 13.25 -8.96
CA LEU A 71 -27.65 11.92 -8.54
C LEU A 71 -26.30 11.54 -9.16
N ALA A 72 -26.09 11.80 -10.45
CA ALA A 72 -24.84 11.51 -11.15
C ALA A 72 -23.68 12.35 -10.62
N SER A 73 -23.87 13.66 -10.44
CA SER A 73 -22.82 14.54 -9.91
C SER A 73 -22.47 14.18 -8.47
N GLY A 74 -23.48 13.88 -7.64
CA GLY A 74 -23.25 13.45 -6.27
C GLY A 74 -22.62 12.06 -6.15
N THR A 75 -22.99 11.11 -7.03
CA THR A 75 -22.32 9.80 -7.11
C THR A 75 -20.87 9.98 -7.51
N TYR A 76 -20.57 10.84 -8.48
CA TYR A 76 -19.19 11.17 -8.84
C TYR A 76 -18.41 11.71 -7.64
N THR A 77 -18.97 12.65 -6.87
CA THR A 77 -18.30 13.19 -5.67
C THR A 77 -17.97 12.11 -4.64
N LEU A 78 -18.89 11.17 -4.38
CA LEU A 78 -18.64 10.05 -3.46
C LEU A 78 -17.43 9.20 -3.89
N PHE A 79 -17.35 8.82 -5.16
CA PHE A 79 -16.30 7.90 -5.64
C PHE A 79 -14.98 8.61 -6.01
N ALA A 80 -15.03 9.89 -6.39
CA ALA A 80 -13.84 10.66 -6.76
C ALA A 80 -13.02 11.11 -5.55
N ASP A 81 -13.69 11.41 -4.43
CA ASP A 81 -13.05 11.83 -3.18
C ASP A 81 -13.73 11.15 -1.97
N PRO A 82 -13.52 9.84 -1.76
CA PRO A 82 -14.26 9.02 -0.79
C PRO A 82 -14.03 9.39 0.68
N GLU A 83 -12.93 10.10 0.98
CA GLU A 83 -12.65 10.66 2.30
C GLU A 83 -12.99 12.15 2.41
N GLY A 84 -13.39 12.75 1.29
CA GLY A 84 -13.80 14.14 1.24
C GLY A 84 -14.95 14.43 2.18
N ARG A 85 -15.06 15.70 2.59
CA ARG A 85 -16.14 16.20 3.46
C ARG A 85 -17.54 15.79 2.98
N TYR A 86 -17.73 15.71 1.67
CA TYR A 86 -19.02 15.41 1.04
C TYR A 86 -19.24 13.92 0.75
N ALA A 87 -18.30 13.05 1.09
CA ALA A 87 -18.37 11.61 0.82
C ALA A 87 -18.94 10.78 1.98
N ASN A 88 -19.67 11.43 2.90
CA ASN A 88 -20.42 10.74 3.93
C ASN A 88 -21.77 10.23 3.37
N PRO A 89 -22.06 8.91 3.42
CA PRO A 89 -23.31 8.32 2.92
C PRO A 89 -24.56 8.95 3.56
N TRP A 90 -24.52 9.28 4.85
CA TRP A 90 -25.64 9.89 5.57
C TRP A 90 -25.87 11.33 5.14
N THR A 91 -24.79 12.10 5.03
CA THR A 91 -24.85 13.45 4.50
C THR A 91 -25.42 13.41 3.09
N PHE A 92 -24.94 12.50 2.23
CA PHE A 92 -25.42 12.36 0.84
C PHE A 92 -26.93 12.13 0.73
N VAL A 93 -27.46 11.14 1.44
CA VAL A 93 -28.89 10.82 1.44
C VAL A 93 -29.70 11.94 2.09
N GLY A 94 -29.24 12.41 3.26
CA GLY A 94 -29.90 13.45 4.04
C GLY A 94 -29.98 14.77 3.27
N GLY A 95 -28.85 15.22 2.72
CA GLY A 95 -28.73 16.49 1.99
C GLY A 95 -29.60 16.53 0.73
N MET A 96 -29.59 15.47 -0.10
CA MET A 96 -30.45 15.42 -1.28
C MET A 96 -31.94 15.31 -0.93
N SER A 97 -32.29 14.50 0.07
CA SER A 97 -33.69 14.36 0.51
C SER A 97 -34.22 15.65 1.11
N LEU A 98 -33.38 16.32 1.92
CA LEU A 98 -33.71 17.60 2.53
C LEU A 98 -33.80 18.72 1.49
N GLY A 99 -32.92 18.73 0.49
CA GLY A 99 -33.02 19.64 -0.66
C GLY A 99 -34.36 19.47 -1.38
N ALA A 100 -34.72 18.24 -1.75
CA ALA A 100 -36.00 17.95 -2.39
C ALA A 100 -37.20 18.38 -1.50
N PHE A 101 -37.14 18.11 -0.20
CA PHE A 101 -38.15 18.53 0.76
C PHE A 101 -38.27 20.07 0.85
N CYS A 102 -37.15 20.79 0.87
CA CYS A 102 -37.15 22.26 0.84
C CYS A 102 -37.81 22.82 -0.41
N GLY A 103 -37.56 22.20 -1.57
CA GLY A 103 -38.25 22.52 -2.82
C GLY A 103 -39.76 22.32 -2.74
N TRP A 104 -40.21 21.18 -2.20
CA TRP A 104 -41.64 20.92 -1.99
C TRP A 104 -42.28 21.93 -1.03
N VAL A 105 -41.65 22.20 0.12
CA VAL A 105 -42.13 23.22 1.07
C VAL A 105 -42.21 24.60 0.42
N ALA A 106 -41.26 24.95 -0.46
CA ALA A 106 -41.30 26.21 -1.19
C ALA A 106 -42.52 26.28 -2.13
N ILE A 107 -42.90 25.19 -2.79
CA ILE A 107 -44.12 25.12 -3.63
C ILE A 107 -45.38 25.32 -2.78
N GLU A 108 -45.47 24.67 -1.63
CA GLU A 108 -46.65 24.74 -0.74
C GLU A 108 -46.81 26.14 -0.12
N LEU A 109 -45.71 26.72 0.39
CA LEU A 109 -45.71 28.10 0.89
C LEU A 109 -46.06 29.08 -0.23
N THR A 110 -45.63 28.75 -1.46
CA THR A 110 -45.93 29.56 -2.62
C THR A 110 -47.43 29.56 -2.94
N ALA A 111 -48.02 28.37 -3.03
CA ALA A 111 -49.45 28.16 -3.21
C ALA A 111 -50.29 28.88 -2.16
N LEU A 112 -49.82 28.87 -0.90
CA LEU A 112 -50.52 29.49 0.22
C LEU A 112 -50.52 31.03 0.13
N LEU A 113 -49.46 31.65 -0.39
CA LEU A 113 -49.31 33.11 -0.44
C LEU A 113 -49.93 33.74 -1.70
N THR A 114 -49.89 33.07 -2.86
CA THR A 114 -50.40 33.62 -4.13
C THR A 114 -51.72 32.99 -4.60
N GLY A 115 -52.20 31.94 -3.91
CA GLY A 115 -53.39 31.18 -4.25
C GLY A 115 -53.11 29.99 -5.18
N PRO A 116 -53.98 28.95 -5.21
CA PRO A 116 -53.74 27.70 -5.94
C PRO A 116 -53.50 27.89 -7.46
N SER A 117 -54.08 28.95 -8.02
CA SER A 117 -53.99 29.30 -9.44
C SER A 117 -52.66 29.94 -9.85
N ALA A 118 -51.81 30.29 -8.88
CA ALA A 118 -50.55 31.01 -9.07
C ALA A 118 -49.32 30.23 -8.60
N SER A 119 -49.49 28.98 -8.15
CA SER A 119 -48.40 28.06 -7.80
C SER A 119 -48.34 26.84 -8.72
N ALA A 120 -49.48 26.40 -9.24
CA ALA A 120 -49.52 25.63 -10.47
C ALA A 120 -49.29 26.65 -11.59
N GLY A 121 -48.12 26.59 -12.23
CA GLY A 121 -47.77 27.50 -13.32
C GLY A 121 -48.97 27.69 -14.24
N VAL A 122 -49.40 28.94 -14.41
CA VAL A 122 -50.52 29.26 -15.29
C VAL A 122 -50.18 28.67 -16.65
N ALA A 123 -50.96 27.70 -17.11
CA ALA A 123 -50.85 27.20 -18.46
C ALA A 123 -51.18 28.37 -19.39
N THR A 124 -50.15 29.11 -19.80
CA THR A 124 -50.27 30.04 -20.91
C THR A 124 -50.69 29.23 -22.13
N PRO A 125 -51.59 29.75 -22.98
CA PRO A 125 -51.89 29.11 -24.26
C PRO A 125 -50.61 29.15 -25.09
N GLY A 126 -49.79 28.09 -25.02
CA GLY A 126 -48.41 28.10 -25.52
C GLY A 126 -47.44 27.10 -24.86
N GLY A 127 -47.76 26.53 -23.69
CA GLY A 127 -47.17 25.25 -23.25
C GLY A 127 -45.78 25.27 -22.59
N LEU A 128 -45.35 26.37 -21.97
CA LEU A 128 -44.14 26.38 -21.14
C LEU A 128 -44.52 26.56 -19.66
N TRP A 129 -44.19 25.57 -18.84
CA TRP A 129 -44.30 25.64 -17.38
C TRP A 129 -43.32 26.70 -16.88
N GLU A 130 -43.82 27.82 -16.37
CA GLU A 130 -42.97 28.88 -15.81
C GLU A 130 -42.67 28.60 -14.32
N VAL A 131 -41.38 28.43 -14.01
CA VAL A 131 -40.92 28.35 -12.61
C VAL A 131 -40.91 29.75 -12.02
N HIS A 132 -41.64 29.95 -10.93
CA HIS A 132 -41.67 31.24 -10.25
C HIS A 132 -40.33 31.56 -9.55
N ALA A 133 -39.76 32.73 -9.85
CA ALA A 133 -38.47 33.18 -9.32
C ALA A 133 -38.40 33.17 -7.79
N TRP A 134 -39.50 33.51 -7.12
CA TRP A 134 -39.57 33.55 -5.66
C TRP A 134 -39.63 32.15 -5.03
N ALA A 135 -40.29 31.19 -5.66
CA ALA A 135 -40.29 29.79 -5.23
C ALA A 135 -38.88 29.20 -5.36
N ALA A 136 -38.16 29.51 -6.45
CA ALA A 136 -36.76 29.14 -6.63
C ALA A 136 -35.84 29.75 -5.57
N ALA A 137 -35.99 31.06 -5.29
CA ALA A 137 -35.21 31.73 -4.25
C ALA A 137 -35.47 31.12 -2.86
N LEU A 138 -36.73 30.85 -2.52
CA LEU A 138 -37.11 30.24 -1.25
C LEU A 138 -36.59 28.80 -1.13
N ALA A 139 -36.67 27.99 -2.20
CA ALA A 139 -36.15 26.64 -2.23
C ALA A 139 -34.63 26.60 -1.98
N ILE A 140 -33.86 27.47 -2.65
CA ILE A 140 -32.40 27.59 -2.45
C ILE A 140 -32.09 28.05 -1.03
N PHE A 141 -32.80 29.07 -0.53
CA PHE A 141 -32.58 29.60 0.82
C PHE A 141 -32.85 28.54 1.90
N LEU A 142 -33.99 27.85 1.81
CA LEU A 142 -34.34 26.78 2.75
C LEU A 142 -33.35 25.61 2.66
N ALA A 143 -32.96 25.19 1.45
CA ALA A 143 -31.98 24.14 1.27
C ALA A 143 -30.64 24.50 1.91
N GLY A 144 -30.12 25.70 1.66
CA GLY A 144 -28.88 26.19 2.28
C GLY A 144 -28.98 26.29 3.81
N ALA A 145 -30.05 26.89 4.33
CA ALA A 145 -30.22 27.07 5.78
C ALA A 145 -30.39 25.73 6.52
N LEU A 146 -31.26 24.84 6.04
CA LEU A 146 -31.56 23.58 6.71
C LEU A 146 -30.43 22.57 6.57
N THR A 147 -29.76 22.49 5.40
CA THR A 147 -28.60 21.61 5.25
C THR A 147 -27.43 22.06 6.13
N TRP A 148 -27.22 23.36 6.29
CA TRP A 148 -26.21 23.90 7.21
C TRP A 148 -26.54 23.60 8.67
N VAL A 149 -27.76 23.88 9.12
CA VAL A 149 -28.19 23.65 10.52
C VAL A 149 -28.11 22.17 10.91
N LEU A 150 -28.35 21.26 9.97
CA LEU A 150 -28.36 19.81 10.21
C LEU A 150 -27.02 19.13 9.89
N ASP A 151 -25.99 19.87 9.48
CA ASP A 151 -24.69 19.33 9.05
C ASP A 151 -24.82 18.32 7.88
N LEU A 152 -25.71 18.62 6.94
CA LEU A 152 -26.04 17.82 5.75
C LEU A 152 -25.69 18.58 4.45
N GLU A 153 -24.69 19.46 4.49
CA GLU A 153 -24.31 20.30 3.36
C GLU A 153 -23.84 19.47 2.15
N LEU A 154 -24.56 19.55 1.04
CA LEU A 154 -24.13 19.02 -0.25
C LEU A 154 -24.49 19.96 -1.40
N PRO A 155 -23.57 20.19 -2.35
CA PRO A 155 -23.88 20.98 -3.55
C PRO A 155 -25.07 20.45 -4.36
N SER A 156 -25.25 19.12 -4.43
CA SER A 156 -26.37 18.49 -5.16
C SER A 156 -27.74 18.74 -4.52
N ALA A 157 -27.79 19.10 -3.23
CA ALA A 157 -29.05 19.41 -2.53
C ALA A 157 -29.78 20.61 -3.17
N PHE A 158 -29.05 21.64 -3.58
CA PHE A 158 -29.62 22.80 -4.27
C PHE A 158 -30.27 22.42 -5.60
N SER A 159 -29.65 21.51 -6.34
CA SER A 159 -30.20 21.00 -7.59
C SER A 159 -31.50 20.22 -7.35
N THR A 160 -31.53 19.34 -6.34
CA THR A 160 -32.77 18.62 -5.97
C THR A 160 -33.88 19.56 -5.51
N ALA A 161 -33.55 20.64 -4.78
CA ALA A 161 -34.53 21.65 -4.35
C ALA A 161 -35.19 22.37 -5.54
N LEU A 162 -34.41 22.70 -6.56
CA LEU A 162 -34.92 23.36 -7.77
C LEU A 162 -35.71 22.43 -8.68
N LEU A 163 -35.29 21.16 -8.81
CA LEU A 163 -35.93 20.20 -9.71
C LEU A 163 -37.34 19.78 -9.25
N VAL A 164 -37.64 19.85 -7.94
CA VAL A 164 -39.01 19.63 -7.45
C VAL A 164 -39.96 20.68 -8.01
N LEU A 165 -39.50 21.91 -8.28
CA LEU A 165 -40.32 23.00 -8.83
C LEU A 165 -40.79 22.71 -10.26
N LEU A 166 -40.18 21.73 -10.95
CA LEU A 166 -40.60 21.26 -12.27
C LEU A 166 -41.63 20.12 -12.19
N THR A 167 -41.93 19.62 -10.99
CA THR A 167 -43.03 18.66 -10.79
C THR A 167 -44.36 19.38 -10.83
N ASP A 168 -45.40 18.73 -11.35
CA ASP A 168 -46.74 19.30 -11.40
C ASP A 168 -47.44 19.04 -10.05
N PRO A 169 -47.56 20.05 -9.16
CA PRO A 169 -48.14 19.85 -7.84
C PRO A 169 -49.62 19.46 -7.89
N GLY A 170 -50.32 19.78 -8.99
CA GLY A 170 -51.72 19.43 -9.21
C GLY A 170 -51.93 18.01 -9.76
N ARG A 171 -50.85 17.34 -10.20
CA ARG A 171 -50.90 15.96 -10.65
C ARG A 171 -50.75 15.01 -9.47
N PHE A 172 -51.70 14.07 -9.38
CA PHE A 172 -51.67 13.00 -8.40
C PHE A 172 -51.46 11.65 -9.09
N VAL A 173 -50.71 10.78 -8.43
CA VAL A 173 -50.43 9.41 -8.90
C VAL A 173 -50.86 8.43 -7.81
N SER A 174 -51.43 7.30 -8.21
CA SER A 174 -51.75 6.21 -7.29
C SER A 174 -50.53 5.31 -7.13
N VAL A 175 -49.97 5.25 -5.92
CA VAL A 175 -48.86 4.37 -5.56
C VAL A 175 -49.36 3.41 -4.49
N ALA A 176 -49.33 2.11 -4.78
CA ALA A 176 -49.83 1.06 -3.87
C ALA A 176 -51.26 1.30 -3.33
N GLY A 177 -52.13 1.92 -4.15
CA GLY A 177 -53.51 2.24 -3.79
C GLY A 177 -53.71 3.56 -3.03
N ILE A 178 -52.64 4.33 -2.78
CA ILE A 178 -52.69 5.63 -2.11
C ILE A 178 -52.47 6.74 -3.14
N THR A 179 -53.34 7.74 -3.16
CA THR A 179 -53.21 8.92 -4.03
C THR A 179 -52.23 9.92 -3.42
N VAL A 180 -51.11 10.17 -4.10
CA VAL A 180 -50.02 11.03 -3.62
C VAL A 180 -49.68 12.08 -4.69
N SER A 181 -49.35 13.31 -4.28
CA SER A 181 -48.89 14.36 -5.19
C SER A 181 -47.54 13.99 -5.83
N THR A 182 -47.32 14.36 -7.09
CA THR A 182 -46.05 14.06 -7.78
C THR A 182 -44.83 14.69 -7.10
N SER A 183 -44.98 15.82 -6.41
CA SER A 183 -43.88 16.46 -5.66
C SER A 183 -43.42 15.60 -4.47
N VAL A 184 -44.36 14.97 -3.76
CA VAL A 184 -44.05 14.04 -2.66
C VAL A 184 -43.42 12.76 -3.21
N VAL A 185 -43.93 12.25 -4.33
CA VAL A 185 -43.33 11.11 -5.04
C VAL A 185 -41.88 11.43 -5.45
N TYR A 186 -41.59 12.65 -5.88
CA TYR A 186 -40.23 13.09 -6.20
C TYR A 186 -39.31 13.05 -4.97
N VAL A 187 -39.74 13.59 -3.82
CA VAL A 187 -38.94 13.55 -2.58
C VAL A 187 -38.63 12.11 -2.16
N ALA A 188 -39.64 11.23 -2.18
CA ALA A 188 -39.44 9.81 -1.85
C ALA A 188 -38.50 9.11 -2.84
N THR A 189 -38.61 9.44 -4.13
CA THR A 189 -37.75 8.96 -5.21
C THR A 189 -36.29 9.37 -5.01
N VAL A 190 -36.05 10.64 -4.65
CA VAL A 190 -34.71 11.15 -4.32
C VAL A 190 -34.12 10.34 -3.17
N ALA A 191 -34.87 10.20 -2.07
CA ALA A 191 -34.41 9.46 -0.89
C ALA A 191 -34.08 7.99 -1.22
N LEU A 192 -34.95 7.29 -1.97
CA LEU A 192 -34.74 5.90 -2.35
C LEU A 192 -33.49 5.73 -3.23
N SER A 193 -33.35 6.56 -4.26
CA SER A 193 -32.24 6.45 -5.22
C SER A 193 -30.91 6.85 -4.58
N ALA A 194 -30.92 7.89 -3.75
CA ALA A 194 -29.78 8.29 -2.94
C ALA A 194 -29.34 7.16 -2.02
N SER A 195 -30.29 6.48 -1.37
CA SER A 195 -30.02 5.37 -0.46
C SER A 195 -29.38 4.18 -1.17
N VAL A 196 -29.82 3.86 -2.40
CA VAL A 196 -29.18 2.82 -3.23
C VAL A 196 -27.72 3.16 -3.52
N VAL A 197 -27.46 4.38 -4.01
CA VAL A 197 -26.10 4.84 -4.31
C VAL A 197 -25.23 4.84 -3.06
N ALA A 198 -25.73 5.40 -1.95
CA ALA A 198 -25.05 5.45 -0.67
C ALA A 198 -24.73 4.05 -0.12
N GLY A 199 -25.65 3.11 -0.27
CA GLY A 199 -25.45 1.71 0.14
C GLY A 199 -24.35 1.03 -0.66
N VAL A 200 -24.36 1.14 -2.00
CA VAL A 200 -23.29 0.58 -2.83
C VAL A 200 -21.95 1.23 -2.53
N PHE A 201 -21.92 2.56 -2.37
CA PHE A 201 -20.72 3.29 -2.00
C PHE A 201 -20.17 2.85 -0.63
N ALA A 202 -21.02 2.70 0.39
CA ALA A 202 -20.61 2.25 1.71
C ALA A 202 -20.00 0.84 1.69
N VAL A 203 -20.61 -0.09 0.93
CA VAL A 203 -20.08 -1.45 0.76
C VAL A 203 -18.75 -1.41 0.03
N TRP A 204 -18.65 -0.67 -1.08
CA TRP A 204 -17.39 -0.53 -1.83
C TRP A 204 -16.29 0.11 -0.98
N ARG A 205 -16.61 1.17 -0.23
CA ARG A 205 -15.68 1.86 0.64
C ARG A 205 -15.11 0.89 1.68
N HIS A 206 -15.99 0.17 2.38
CA HIS A 206 -15.56 -0.72 3.46
C HIS A 206 -14.83 -1.98 2.98
N GLU A 207 -15.33 -2.63 1.92
CA GLU A 207 -14.79 -3.91 1.46
C GLU A 207 -13.57 -3.73 0.56
N PHE A 208 -13.46 -2.62 -0.17
CA PHE A 208 -12.46 -2.46 -1.23
C PHE A 208 -11.53 -1.27 -1.00
N TYR A 209 -12.07 -0.09 -0.67
CA TYR A 209 -11.25 1.13 -0.51
C TYR A 209 -10.45 1.14 0.80
N GLU A 210 -11.09 0.83 1.93
CA GLU A 210 -10.45 0.76 3.25
C GLU A 210 -9.50 -0.45 3.33
N ARG A 211 -9.82 -1.55 2.63
CA ARG A 211 -8.97 -2.75 2.59
C ARG A 211 -7.99 -2.77 1.42
N ARG A 212 -7.81 -1.65 0.71
CA ARG A 212 -7.02 -1.59 -0.54
C ARG A 212 -5.60 -2.09 -0.38
N ALA A 213 -4.99 -1.86 0.79
CA ALA A 213 -3.63 -2.31 1.07
C ALA A 213 -3.47 -3.83 0.94
N ARG A 214 -4.47 -4.60 1.40
CA ARG A 214 -4.49 -6.07 1.32
C ARG A 214 -4.58 -6.60 -0.11
N TYR A 215 -5.26 -5.87 -1.00
CA TYR A 215 -5.52 -6.33 -2.36
C TYR A 215 -4.53 -5.80 -3.40
N LEU A 216 -3.95 -4.61 -3.17
CA LEU A 216 -3.06 -3.93 -4.11
C LEU A 216 -1.58 -4.08 -3.73
N TYR A 217 -1.24 -4.07 -2.44
CA TYR A 217 0.15 -4.15 -1.98
C TYR A 217 0.53 -5.57 -1.57
N SER A 218 0.13 -6.57 -2.37
CA SER A 218 0.34 -8.01 -2.12
C SER A 218 1.82 -8.46 -1.98
N THR A 219 2.77 -7.53 -1.92
CA THR A 219 4.16 -7.77 -1.51
C THR A 219 4.37 -7.64 0.00
N THR A 220 3.37 -7.18 0.76
CA THR A 220 3.44 -7.04 2.24
C THR A 220 2.70 -8.15 3.02
N GLN A 221 2.20 -9.18 2.31
CA GLN A 221 1.57 -10.39 2.88
C GLN A 221 2.20 -11.67 2.32
N ALA A 222 3.47 -11.60 1.92
CA ALA A 222 4.24 -12.82 1.79
C ALA A 222 4.55 -13.31 3.23
N ASP A 223 4.89 -14.58 3.44
CA ASP A 223 4.99 -15.16 4.79
C ASP A 223 6.15 -14.54 5.63
N ASP A 224 6.82 -13.51 5.12
CA ASP A 224 7.93 -12.76 5.71
C ASP A 224 9.06 -13.71 6.09
N HIS A 225 9.42 -14.54 5.12
CA HIS A 225 10.53 -15.46 5.21
C HIS A 225 11.80 -14.71 4.79
N VAL A 226 12.60 -14.35 5.79
CA VAL A 226 13.75 -13.47 5.61
C VAL A 226 15.03 -14.29 5.48
N LEU A 227 15.74 -14.14 4.36
CA LEU A 227 17.09 -14.66 4.20
C LEU A 227 18.12 -13.60 4.62
N VAL A 228 19.05 -13.98 5.50
CA VAL A 228 20.15 -13.11 5.96
C VAL A 228 21.48 -13.77 5.62
N PRO A 229 22.25 -13.25 4.65
CA PRO A 229 23.64 -13.65 4.48
C PRO A 229 24.48 -13.08 5.63
N MET A 230 25.15 -13.96 6.37
CA MET A 230 25.97 -13.65 7.54
C MET A 230 27.35 -13.15 7.12
N ARG A 231 27.37 -11.99 6.45
CA ARG A 231 28.59 -11.37 5.92
C ARG A 231 29.10 -10.26 6.83
N GLY A 232 30.41 -10.06 6.83
CA GLY A 232 31.07 -8.93 7.48
C GLY A 232 30.88 -8.88 9.00
N GLU A 233 31.38 -7.81 9.61
CA GLU A 233 31.37 -7.64 11.07
C GLU A 233 29.97 -7.35 11.64
N THR A 234 29.04 -6.89 10.81
CA THR A 234 27.66 -6.51 11.19
C THR A 234 26.61 -7.56 10.84
N GLY A 235 27.02 -8.78 10.47
CA GLY A 235 26.11 -9.89 10.15
C GLY A 235 25.12 -10.21 11.28
N ASP A 236 25.60 -10.27 12.52
CA ASP A 236 24.76 -10.53 13.71
C ASP A 236 23.71 -9.44 13.95
N ALA A 237 24.08 -8.17 13.76
CA ALA A 237 23.13 -7.05 13.90
C ALA A 237 22.09 -7.06 12.78
N THR A 238 22.52 -7.38 11.56
CA THR A 238 21.64 -7.55 10.39
C THR A 238 20.67 -8.72 10.58
N ALA A 239 21.12 -9.84 11.16
CA ALA A 239 20.27 -10.97 11.47
C ALA A 239 19.19 -10.62 12.49
N MET A 240 19.55 -9.85 13.52
CA MET A 240 18.60 -9.33 14.50
C MET A 240 17.60 -8.36 13.87
N PHE A 241 18.05 -7.49 12.96
CA PHE A 241 17.18 -6.60 12.18
C PHE A 241 16.18 -7.40 11.33
N GLY A 242 16.67 -8.36 10.53
CA GLY A 242 15.83 -9.23 9.70
C GLY A 242 14.83 -10.04 10.51
N ALA A 243 15.24 -10.53 11.68
CA ALA A 243 14.34 -11.21 12.61
C ALA A 243 13.21 -10.32 13.13
N ARG A 244 13.50 -9.06 13.47
CA ARG A 244 12.47 -8.10 13.91
C ARG A 244 11.47 -7.79 12.79
N VAL A 245 11.91 -7.76 11.54
CA VAL A 245 11.03 -7.63 10.38
C VAL A 245 10.12 -8.87 10.25
N ALA A 246 10.69 -10.08 10.33
CA ALA A 246 9.95 -11.34 10.23
C ALA A 246 8.94 -11.53 11.38
N ALA A 247 9.28 -11.08 12.59
CA ALA A 247 8.46 -11.25 13.79
C ALA A 247 7.10 -10.55 13.77
N ALA A 248 6.92 -9.62 12.83
CA ALA A 248 5.64 -8.95 12.66
C ALA A 248 4.56 -9.86 12.08
N HIS A 249 4.94 -11.01 11.52
CA HIS A 249 4.02 -11.98 10.93
C HIS A 249 4.09 -13.32 11.66
N ASP A 250 2.92 -13.91 11.97
CA ASP A 250 2.83 -15.16 12.75
C ASP A 250 3.47 -16.36 12.03
N ALA A 251 3.60 -16.30 10.70
CA ALA A 251 4.26 -17.31 9.87
C ALA A 251 5.72 -16.97 9.53
N GLY A 252 6.24 -15.84 10.03
CA GLY A 252 7.58 -15.36 9.75
C GLY A 252 8.65 -16.37 10.15
N LYS A 253 9.73 -16.44 9.37
CA LYS A 253 10.94 -17.20 9.70
C LYS A 253 12.18 -16.46 9.24
N VAL A 254 13.32 -16.80 9.84
CA VAL A 254 14.62 -16.28 9.43
C VAL A 254 15.49 -17.44 8.96
N VAL A 255 16.13 -17.29 7.81
CA VAL A 255 17.12 -18.22 7.30
C VAL A 255 18.47 -17.52 7.34
N LEU A 256 19.40 -18.04 8.14
CA LEU A 256 20.78 -17.55 8.20
C LEU A 256 21.62 -18.33 7.19
N LEU A 257 22.30 -17.63 6.29
CA LEU A 257 23.15 -18.20 5.27
C LEU A 257 24.62 -17.82 5.50
N ASP A 258 25.49 -18.80 5.54
CA ASP A 258 26.95 -18.59 5.52
C ASP A 258 27.61 -19.46 4.43
N VAL A 259 28.83 -19.08 4.04
CA VAL A 259 29.65 -19.83 3.11
C VAL A 259 30.96 -20.25 3.73
N VAL A 260 31.35 -21.49 3.45
CA VAL A 260 32.66 -22.02 3.80
C VAL A 260 33.56 -21.92 2.58
N ASP A 261 34.55 -21.04 2.67
CA ASP A 261 35.56 -20.85 1.64
C ASP A 261 36.73 -21.84 1.73
N ASP A 262 37.57 -21.86 0.71
CA ASP A 262 38.75 -22.73 0.64
C ASP A 262 39.75 -22.46 1.79
N ASP A 263 39.79 -21.24 2.33
CA ASP A 263 40.71 -20.87 3.41
C ASP A 263 40.25 -21.47 4.76
N ALA A 264 38.95 -21.46 5.03
CA ALA A 264 38.34 -22.14 6.17
C ALA A 264 38.53 -23.65 6.09
N ILE A 265 38.37 -24.24 4.89
CA ILE A 265 38.65 -25.66 4.64
C ILE A 265 40.12 -25.96 4.91
N ALA A 266 41.05 -25.16 4.39
CA ALA A 266 42.48 -25.34 4.60
C ALA A 266 42.89 -25.15 6.08
N ALA A 267 42.18 -24.31 6.84
CA ALA A 267 42.39 -24.17 8.28
C ALA A 267 41.88 -25.40 9.06
N ALA A 268 40.74 -25.97 8.68
CA ALA A 268 40.26 -27.23 9.22
C ALA A 268 41.19 -28.40 8.87
N GLU A 269 41.70 -28.46 7.64
CA GLU A 269 42.66 -29.47 7.19
C GLU A 269 43.94 -29.43 8.04
N ARG A 270 44.49 -28.24 8.28
CA ARG A 270 45.65 -28.05 9.15
C ARG A 270 45.41 -28.55 10.58
N ARG A 271 44.25 -28.24 11.17
CA ARG A 271 43.89 -28.72 12.52
C ARG A 271 43.79 -30.24 12.57
N LEU A 272 43.14 -30.86 11.59
CA LEU A 272 43.01 -32.32 11.51
C LEU A 272 44.37 -33.02 11.35
N LEU A 273 45.30 -32.44 10.59
CA LEU A 273 46.66 -32.97 10.45
C LEU A 273 47.45 -32.86 11.76
N GLU A 274 47.33 -31.75 12.50
CA GLU A 274 47.96 -31.57 13.81
C GLU A 274 47.40 -32.54 14.88
N GLU A 275 46.08 -32.78 14.86
CA GLU A 275 45.41 -33.76 15.73
C GLU A 275 45.75 -35.21 15.35
N GLY A 276 45.88 -35.49 14.05
CA GLY A 276 46.30 -36.79 13.53
C GLY A 276 47.75 -37.13 13.87
N GLU A 277 48.66 -36.15 13.79
CA GLU A 277 50.06 -36.33 14.22
C GLU A 277 50.18 -36.60 15.73
N THR A 278 49.30 -36.04 16.56
CA THR A 278 49.30 -36.30 18.01
C THR A 278 48.67 -37.66 18.35
N ALA A 279 47.63 -38.10 17.65
CA ALA A 279 47.01 -39.42 17.84
C ALA A 279 47.85 -40.58 17.27
N ALA A 280 48.60 -40.37 16.18
CA ALA A 280 49.47 -41.38 15.56
C ALA A 280 50.68 -41.79 16.43
N VAL A 281 51.00 -41.02 17.48
CA VAL A 281 52.03 -41.40 18.47
C VAL A 281 51.51 -42.45 19.46
N GLU A 282 50.18 -42.62 19.59
CA GLU A 282 49.55 -43.53 20.55
C GLU A 282 48.97 -44.82 19.94
N ASP A 283 48.68 -44.85 18.63
CA ASP A 283 48.07 -46.01 17.97
C ASP A 283 48.80 -46.40 16.67
N ALA A 284 49.49 -47.55 16.68
CA ALA A 284 50.36 -48.00 15.60
C ALA A 284 49.64 -48.76 14.46
N ASP A 285 48.31 -48.85 14.50
CA ASP A 285 47.48 -49.62 13.56
C ASP A 285 46.55 -48.76 12.68
N SER A 286 46.73 -47.43 12.65
CA SER A 286 45.90 -46.55 11.81
C SER A 286 46.20 -46.71 10.31
N VAL A 287 45.18 -47.06 9.53
CA VAL A 287 45.21 -47.08 8.06
C VAL A 287 45.56 -45.68 7.56
N ALA A 288 46.53 -45.56 6.64
CA ALA A 288 46.91 -44.28 6.06
C ALA A 288 45.71 -43.65 5.31
N GLU A 289 45.12 -42.60 5.89
CA GLU A 289 44.10 -41.78 5.22
C GLU A 289 44.72 -41.12 3.98
N THR A 290 43.96 -41.07 2.87
CA THR A 290 44.43 -40.35 1.69
C THR A 290 44.22 -38.85 1.86
N ALA A 291 44.99 -38.03 1.13
CA ALA A 291 44.82 -36.57 1.16
C ALA A 291 43.40 -36.12 0.76
N GLU A 292 42.71 -36.90 -0.08
CA GLU A 292 41.32 -36.65 -0.47
C GLU A 292 40.35 -36.89 0.70
N ASP A 293 40.57 -37.95 1.50
CA ASP A 293 39.77 -38.24 2.71
C ASP A 293 39.93 -37.15 3.79
N VAL A 294 41.17 -36.66 3.97
CA VAL A 294 41.47 -35.58 4.91
C VAL A 294 40.78 -34.29 4.47
N ARG A 295 40.82 -33.96 3.17
CA ARG A 295 40.12 -32.78 2.63
C ARG A 295 38.61 -32.88 2.77
N GLU A 296 37.99 -34.02 2.48
CA GLU A 296 36.54 -34.20 2.67
C GLU A 296 36.14 -34.04 4.15
N ARG A 297 36.96 -34.58 5.07
CA ARG A 297 36.75 -34.39 6.51
C ARG A 297 36.95 -32.93 6.93
N ALA A 298 37.94 -32.23 6.36
CA ALA A 298 38.17 -30.81 6.60
C ALA A 298 37.00 -29.95 6.12
N GLU A 299 36.48 -30.22 4.91
CA GLU A 299 35.28 -29.57 4.36
C GLU A 299 34.07 -29.76 5.28
N ARG A 300 33.83 -31.00 5.75
CA ARG A 300 32.76 -31.29 6.70
C ARG A 300 32.96 -30.59 8.04
N SER A 301 34.17 -30.61 8.58
CA SER A 301 34.50 -29.97 9.86
C SER A 301 34.33 -28.45 9.79
N ALA A 302 34.73 -27.82 8.69
CA ALA A 302 34.56 -26.38 8.49
C ALA A 302 33.06 -26.02 8.35
N ALA A 303 32.28 -26.85 7.64
CA ALA A 303 30.84 -26.69 7.54
C ALA A 303 30.12 -26.87 8.89
N ASP A 304 30.52 -27.85 9.70
CA ASP A 304 29.96 -28.09 11.04
C ASP A 304 30.27 -26.91 12.00
N GLU A 305 31.46 -26.32 11.90
CA GLU A 305 31.85 -25.14 12.69
C GLU A 305 31.04 -23.90 12.29
N ALA A 306 30.91 -23.62 10.99
CA ALA A 306 30.07 -22.55 10.48
C ALA A 306 28.60 -22.75 10.87
N ALA A 307 28.08 -23.97 10.75
CA ALA A 307 26.72 -24.30 11.18
C ALA A 307 26.53 -24.05 12.69
N ALA A 308 27.48 -24.46 13.53
CA ALA A 308 27.41 -24.22 14.97
C ALA A 308 27.45 -22.72 15.34
N GLU A 309 28.12 -21.88 14.54
CA GLU A 309 28.07 -20.42 14.68
C GLU A 309 26.69 -19.85 14.34
N LEU A 310 26.15 -20.27 13.21
CA LEU A 310 24.81 -19.87 12.79
C LEU A 310 23.73 -20.34 13.77
N GLU A 311 23.84 -21.56 14.31
CA GLU A 311 22.94 -22.09 15.33
C GLU A 311 23.00 -21.27 16.64
N ARG A 312 24.19 -20.81 17.04
CA ARG A 312 24.33 -19.88 18.17
C ARG A 312 23.60 -18.57 17.89
N CYS A 313 23.71 -18.03 16.68
CA CYS A 313 23.00 -16.81 16.28
C CYS A 313 21.48 -17.01 16.25
N ALA A 314 21.02 -18.10 15.63
CA ALA A 314 19.63 -18.54 15.58
C ALA A 314 19.02 -18.65 16.98
N ALA A 315 19.69 -19.35 17.91
CA ALA A 315 19.20 -19.49 19.29
C ALA A 315 19.04 -18.14 20.02
N ARG A 316 19.92 -17.17 19.76
CA ARG A 316 19.78 -15.81 20.31
C ARG A 316 18.58 -15.08 19.72
N ILE A 317 18.34 -15.22 18.41
CA ILE A 317 17.20 -14.60 17.72
C ILE A 317 15.89 -15.19 18.24
N GLU A 318 15.78 -16.52 18.29
CA GLU A 318 14.61 -17.22 18.82
C GLU A 318 14.32 -16.80 20.27
N THR A 319 15.36 -16.66 21.10
CA THR A 319 15.19 -16.22 22.49
C THR A 319 14.75 -14.75 22.62
N ARG A 320 15.30 -13.84 21.81
CA ARG A 320 15.05 -12.38 21.95
C ARG A 320 13.84 -11.88 21.18
N VAL A 321 13.51 -12.54 20.08
CA VAL A 321 12.50 -12.09 19.12
C VAL A 321 11.33 -13.08 19.03
N GLY A 322 11.59 -14.38 19.21
CA GLY A 322 10.55 -15.42 19.15
C GLY A 322 10.19 -15.88 17.74
N VAL A 323 11.10 -15.71 16.77
CA VAL A 323 10.89 -16.13 15.37
C VAL A 323 11.70 -17.40 15.09
N PRO A 324 11.12 -18.43 14.45
CA PRO A 324 11.84 -19.63 14.03
C PRO A 324 13.04 -19.31 13.14
N CYS A 325 14.17 -19.97 13.41
CA CYS A 325 15.38 -19.82 12.61
C CYS A 325 15.75 -21.13 11.90
N GLU A 326 16.15 -21.02 10.63
CA GLU A 326 16.78 -22.08 9.86
C GLU A 326 18.21 -21.65 9.50
N VAL A 327 19.09 -22.64 9.34
CA VAL A 327 20.52 -22.42 9.08
C VAL A 327 20.88 -23.11 7.76
N VAL A 328 21.57 -22.39 6.89
CA VAL A 328 22.08 -22.90 5.61
C VAL A 328 23.56 -22.57 5.52
N VAL A 329 24.37 -23.60 5.27
CA VAL A 329 25.80 -23.47 4.99
C VAL A 329 26.06 -23.98 3.59
N ALA A 330 26.68 -23.15 2.75
CA ALA A 330 27.09 -23.52 1.40
C ALA A 330 28.62 -23.58 1.32
N VAL A 331 29.15 -24.50 0.50
CA VAL A 331 30.59 -24.56 0.24
C VAL A 331 30.87 -23.80 -1.06
N GLU A 332 31.27 -22.53 -0.93
CA GLU A 332 31.53 -21.61 -2.03
C GLU A 332 32.65 -20.64 -1.60
N SER A 333 33.42 -20.11 -2.56
CA SER A 333 34.50 -19.16 -2.24
C SER A 333 34.01 -17.79 -1.76
N ASP A 334 32.80 -17.37 -2.15
CA ASP A 334 32.10 -16.18 -1.64
C ASP A 334 30.61 -16.30 -2.01
N ILE A 335 29.73 -15.65 -1.24
CA ILE A 335 28.30 -15.57 -1.55
C ILE A 335 28.11 -14.73 -2.81
N THR A 336 27.61 -15.36 -3.87
CA THR A 336 27.19 -14.65 -5.07
C THR A 336 25.70 -14.30 -5.00
N VAL A 337 25.27 -13.26 -5.71
CA VAL A 337 23.83 -12.93 -5.79
C VAL A 337 23.03 -14.11 -6.39
N THR A 338 23.62 -14.88 -7.30
CA THR A 338 22.94 -16.05 -7.89
C THR A 338 22.72 -17.14 -6.84
N SER A 339 23.76 -17.51 -6.08
CA SER A 339 23.64 -18.54 -5.04
C SER A 339 22.74 -18.08 -3.89
N LEU A 340 22.79 -16.80 -3.50
CA LEU A 340 21.86 -16.20 -2.54
C LEU A 340 20.39 -16.32 -3.01
N LEU A 341 20.11 -16.00 -4.27
CA LEU A 341 18.75 -16.08 -4.83
C LEU A 341 18.27 -17.53 -4.97
N ASP A 342 19.17 -18.47 -5.24
CA ASP A 342 18.84 -19.89 -5.28
C ASP A 342 18.56 -20.42 -3.87
N ALA A 343 19.37 -20.05 -2.88
CA ALA A 343 19.10 -20.34 -1.46
C ALA A 343 17.75 -19.76 -1.03
N ALA A 344 17.46 -18.49 -1.37
CA ALA A 344 16.17 -17.86 -1.07
C ALA A 344 14.99 -18.63 -1.68
N ARG A 345 15.13 -19.13 -2.92
CA ARG A 345 14.07 -19.93 -3.57
C ARG A 345 13.89 -21.29 -2.92
N ASP A 346 14.98 -21.94 -2.55
CA ASP A 346 14.98 -23.28 -1.95
C ASP A 346 14.40 -23.25 -0.52
N THR A 347 14.60 -22.16 0.21
CA THR A 347 14.04 -21.98 1.56
C THR A 347 12.71 -21.22 1.57
N ASN A 348 12.19 -20.86 0.38
CA ASN A 348 10.97 -20.08 0.19
C ASN A 348 11.00 -18.71 0.91
N CYS A 349 12.16 -18.05 0.88
CA CYS A 349 12.34 -16.67 1.31
C CYS A 349 11.89 -15.68 0.22
N ASP A 350 11.23 -14.62 0.65
CA ASP A 350 10.68 -13.54 -0.19
C ASP A 350 11.38 -12.19 0.04
N LEU A 351 12.15 -12.09 1.13
CA LEU A 351 12.93 -10.91 1.51
C LEU A 351 14.39 -11.29 1.79
N VAL A 352 15.33 -10.51 1.29
CA VAL A 352 16.74 -10.58 1.66
C VAL A 352 17.10 -9.37 2.52
N VAL A 353 17.63 -9.60 3.73
CA VAL A 353 18.19 -8.54 4.56
C VAL A 353 19.70 -8.77 4.66
N THR A 354 20.48 -7.86 4.12
CA THR A 354 21.94 -7.98 4.02
C THR A 354 22.64 -6.81 4.70
N PRO A 355 23.84 -7.00 5.25
CA PRO A 355 24.64 -5.89 5.72
C PRO A 355 24.93 -4.90 4.58
N LEU A 356 24.97 -3.61 4.90
CA LEU A 356 25.36 -2.55 3.97
C LEU A 356 26.89 -2.48 3.90
N GLU A 357 27.48 -3.30 3.04
CA GLU A 357 28.92 -3.31 2.78
C GLU A 357 29.30 -2.28 1.71
N ARG A 358 30.48 -1.66 1.87
CA ARG A 358 31.02 -0.68 0.93
C ARG A 358 32.40 -1.09 0.42
N ASP A 359 32.67 -0.76 -0.83
CA ASP A 359 34.01 -0.78 -1.40
C ASP A 359 34.86 0.35 -0.73
N PRO A 360 36.21 0.29 -0.78
CA PRO A 360 37.08 1.30 -0.16
C PRO A 360 36.89 2.74 -0.68
N ASP A 361 36.18 2.91 -1.80
CA ASP A 361 35.82 4.19 -2.37
C ASP A 361 34.49 4.78 -1.82
N GLY A 362 33.87 4.10 -0.85
CA GLY A 362 32.61 4.50 -0.22
C GLY A 362 31.36 4.06 -0.99
N THR A 363 31.51 3.45 -2.17
CA THR A 363 30.37 2.98 -2.96
C THR A 363 29.85 1.63 -2.46
N PRO A 364 28.54 1.32 -2.61
CA PRO A 364 28.03 0.01 -2.22
C PRO A 364 28.70 -1.09 -3.03
N THR A 365 28.99 -2.23 -2.39
CA THR A 365 29.68 -3.34 -3.04
C THR A 365 28.96 -3.80 -4.32
N ARG A 366 29.70 -4.47 -5.21
CA ARG A 366 29.10 -5.08 -6.41
C ARG A 366 27.97 -6.04 -6.06
N PHE A 367 28.10 -6.79 -4.97
CA PHE A 367 27.06 -7.69 -4.46
C PHE A 367 25.74 -6.94 -4.20
N LEU A 368 25.77 -5.85 -3.42
CA LEU A 368 24.57 -5.05 -3.16
C LEU A 368 23.96 -4.46 -4.44
N ARG A 369 24.80 -3.94 -5.34
CA ARG A 369 24.33 -3.37 -6.62
C ARG A 369 23.64 -4.41 -7.50
N ASP A 370 24.13 -5.65 -7.50
CA ASP A 370 23.54 -6.74 -8.27
C ASP A 370 22.28 -7.30 -7.58
N LEU A 371 22.24 -7.34 -6.24
CA LEU A 371 21.07 -7.74 -5.45
C LEU A 371 19.90 -6.76 -5.64
N PHE A 372 20.15 -5.46 -5.56
CA PHE A 372 19.14 -4.40 -5.74
C PHE A 372 18.68 -4.25 -7.21
N ARG A 373 19.22 -5.06 -8.13
CA ARG A 373 18.75 -5.19 -9.52
C ARG A 373 18.03 -6.51 -9.77
N SER A 374 17.91 -7.36 -8.75
CA SER A 374 17.28 -8.67 -8.84
C SER A 374 15.76 -8.58 -8.70
N ASP A 375 15.08 -9.74 -8.71
CA ASP A 375 13.63 -9.85 -8.62
C ASP A 375 13.11 -10.25 -7.23
N ILE A 376 13.93 -10.07 -6.19
CA ILE A 376 13.57 -10.27 -4.77
C ILE A 376 13.53 -8.92 -4.05
N ASP A 377 12.66 -8.81 -3.05
CA ASP A 377 12.65 -7.64 -2.18
C ASP A 377 13.92 -7.68 -1.30
N ALA A 378 14.57 -6.54 -1.11
CA ALA A 378 15.87 -6.48 -0.45
C ALA A 378 16.00 -5.26 0.48
N ILE A 379 16.69 -5.46 1.61
CA ILE A 379 17.06 -4.39 2.54
C ILE A 379 18.57 -4.49 2.78
N ALA A 380 19.28 -3.40 2.55
CA ALA A 380 20.66 -3.23 3.00
C ALA A 380 20.64 -2.48 4.33
N PHE A 381 21.14 -3.11 5.39
CA PHE A 381 21.14 -2.56 6.75
C PHE A 381 22.53 -2.09 7.16
N ASP A 382 22.63 -0.83 7.53
CA ASP A 382 23.83 -0.18 8.03
C ASP A 382 23.71 -0.01 9.54
N SER A 383 24.32 -0.93 10.28
CA SER A 383 24.35 -0.92 11.74
C SER A 383 25.46 0.00 12.21
N LYS A 384 25.10 1.19 12.70
CA LYS A 384 26.05 2.18 13.22
C LYS A 384 26.13 2.16 14.74
N THR A 385 25.11 1.57 15.36
CA THR A 385 24.98 1.44 16.81
C THR A 385 24.81 -0.03 17.18
N GLU A 386 25.11 -0.40 18.43
CA GLU A 386 24.91 -1.78 18.93
C GLU A 386 23.43 -2.08 19.28
N ARG A 387 22.49 -1.33 18.70
CA ARG A 387 21.06 -1.49 18.98
C ARG A 387 20.49 -2.72 18.30
N THR A 388 19.47 -3.28 18.95
CA THR A 388 18.75 -4.47 18.48
C THR A 388 17.22 -4.29 18.51
N ASP A 389 16.77 -3.06 18.76
CA ASP A 389 15.37 -2.66 18.84
C ASP A 389 15.25 -1.18 18.42
N TRP A 390 14.32 -0.88 17.52
CA TRP A 390 14.18 0.43 16.89
C TRP A 390 12.75 0.94 17.12
N LYS A 391 12.53 1.74 18.16
CA LYS A 391 11.18 2.22 18.53
C LYS A 391 10.77 3.47 17.79
N ARG A 392 11.73 4.28 17.34
CA ARG A 392 11.49 5.51 16.60
C ARG A 392 12.10 5.40 15.22
N VAL A 393 11.25 5.21 14.22
CA VAL A 393 11.68 5.03 12.83
C VAL A 393 11.32 6.26 12.00
N MET A 394 12.28 6.84 11.30
CA MET A 394 12.05 7.92 10.33
C MET A 394 12.00 7.35 8.91
N VAL A 395 10.98 7.74 8.14
CA VAL A 395 10.76 7.28 6.77
C VAL A 395 10.60 8.47 5.83
N PRO A 396 11.71 9.00 5.27
CA PRO A 396 11.65 10.02 4.23
C PRO A 396 11.11 9.48 2.91
N VAL A 397 10.02 10.08 2.43
CA VAL A 397 9.34 9.70 1.18
C VAL A 397 9.31 10.87 0.19
N ARG A 398 9.56 10.57 -1.08
CA ARG A 398 9.53 11.56 -2.18
C ARG A 398 8.24 11.52 -2.99
N ALA A 399 7.62 10.34 -3.09
CA ALA A 399 6.38 10.11 -3.82
C ALA A 399 5.62 8.96 -3.15
N ALA A 400 4.29 8.96 -3.28
CA ALA A 400 3.50 7.77 -3.01
C ALA A 400 3.82 6.70 -4.07
N GLY A 401 3.94 5.45 -3.64
CA GLY A 401 4.28 4.32 -4.48
C GLY A 401 4.59 3.08 -3.65
N GLN A 402 4.78 1.95 -4.33
CA GLN A 402 4.99 0.65 -3.67
C GLN A 402 6.21 0.65 -2.73
N LEU A 403 7.32 1.28 -3.16
CA LEU A 403 8.50 1.41 -2.33
C LEU A 403 8.22 2.21 -1.04
N ALA A 404 7.50 3.33 -1.14
CA ALA A 404 7.15 4.13 0.03
C ALA A 404 6.24 3.36 1.00
N HIS A 405 5.26 2.61 0.47
CA HIS A 405 4.45 1.73 1.31
C HIS A 405 5.27 0.62 1.96
N ALA A 406 6.21 0.00 1.25
CA ALA A 406 7.11 -1.00 1.82
C ALA A 406 8.02 -0.42 2.90
N MET A 407 8.57 0.79 2.70
CA MET A 407 9.38 1.48 3.70
C MET A 407 8.57 1.79 4.98
N VAL A 408 7.34 2.26 4.83
CA VAL A 408 6.43 2.49 5.98
C VAL A 408 6.06 1.17 6.65
N ASP A 409 5.82 0.12 5.87
CA ASP A 409 5.53 -1.22 6.38
C ASP A 409 6.70 -1.80 7.20
N TYR A 410 7.92 -1.82 6.65
CA TYR A 410 9.10 -2.22 7.42
C TYR A 410 9.31 -1.35 8.65
N GLY A 411 9.09 -0.03 8.52
CA GLY A 411 9.16 0.89 9.66
C GLY A 411 8.19 0.57 10.78
N GLN A 412 6.92 0.23 10.48
CA GLN A 412 5.95 -0.16 11.51
C GLN A 412 6.27 -1.51 12.15
N ARG A 413 6.77 -2.47 11.36
CA ARG A 413 7.17 -3.79 11.86
C ARG A 413 8.29 -3.68 12.88
N LEU A 414 9.30 -2.87 12.57
CA LEU A 414 10.44 -2.59 13.44
C LEU A 414 10.05 -1.79 14.68
N ALA A 415 9.25 -0.73 14.52
CA ALA A 415 8.73 0.09 15.62
C ALA A 415 7.88 -0.74 16.60
N GLY A 416 7.12 -1.70 16.07
CA GLY A 416 6.15 -2.51 16.80
C GLY A 416 5.02 -1.67 17.42
N LYS A 417 4.19 -2.31 18.25
CA LYS A 417 2.96 -1.70 18.80
C LYS A 417 3.19 -0.49 19.70
N VAL A 418 4.38 -0.37 20.30
CA VAL A 418 4.73 0.70 21.24
C VAL A 418 5.68 1.73 20.60
N GLY A 419 6.16 1.49 19.39
CA GLY A 419 6.98 2.46 18.68
C GLY A 419 6.16 3.57 18.01
N THR A 420 6.88 4.39 17.25
CA THR A 420 6.34 5.46 16.42
C THR A 420 7.09 5.50 15.08
N VAL A 421 6.35 5.71 13.99
CA VAL A 421 6.90 5.87 12.65
C VAL A 421 6.66 7.31 12.19
N SER A 422 7.72 8.07 11.94
CA SER A 422 7.62 9.43 11.39
C SER A 422 7.80 9.37 9.87
N VAL A 423 6.70 9.49 9.12
CA VAL A 423 6.73 9.56 7.67
C VAL A 423 6.86 11.02 7.26
N CYS A 424 7.94 11.36 6.55
CA CYS A 424 8.27 12.74 6.26
C CYS A 424 8.53 12.99 4.78
N THR A 425 8.30 14.22 4.32
CA THR A 425 8.63 14.64 2.97
C THR A 425 9.13 16.09 2.95
N CYS A 426 10.01 16.39 2.00
CA CYS A 426 10.59 17.71 1.81
C CYS A 426 10.05 18.33 0.51
N ILE A 427 9.50 19.53 0.59
CA ILE A 427 8.93 20.28 -0.53
C ILE A 427 9.82 21.47 -0.91
N GLY A 428 10.01 21.69 -2.20
CA GLY A 428 10.74 22.87 -2.69
C GLY A 428 9.90 24.15 -2.67
N ASP A 429 8.57 24.04 -2.67
CA ASP A 429 7.67 25.18 -2.73
C ASP A 429 6.38 24.97 -1.91
N GLU A 430 5.80 26.06 -1.42
CA GLU A 430 4.63 26.04 -0.54
C GLU A 430 3.35 25.56 -1.24
N ARG A 431 3.23 25.70 -2.57
CA ARG A 431 2.05 25.23 -3.31
C ARG A 431 1.96 23.72 -3.30
N SER A 432 3.10 23.04 -3.16
CA SER A 432 3.17 21.58 -3.05
C SER A 432 2.79 21.05 -1.66
N ARG A 433 2.59 21.91 -0.64
CA ARG A 433 2.29 21.48 0.74
C ARG A 433 1.04 20.60 0.82
N ARG A 434 -0.08 21.03 0.23
CA ARG A 434 -1.33 20.27 0.30
C ARG A 434 -1.19 18.89 -0.34
N THR A 435 -0.55 18.83 -1.51
CA THR A 435 -0.28 17.55 -2.19
C THR A 435 0.59 16.64 -1.34
N ALA A 436 1.63 17.19 -0.70
CA ALA A 436 2.50 16.46 0.20
C ALA A 436 1.76 15.95 1.45
N GLU A 437 0.93 16.78 2.09
CA GLU A 437 0.11 16.39 3.23
C GLU A 437 -0.89 15.28 2.86
N SER A 438 -1.59 15.41 1.72
CA SER A 438 -2.48 14.35 1.23
C SER A 438 -1.72 13.05 0.91
N MET A 439 -0.52 13.14 0.33
CA MET A 439 0.32 11.98 0.05
C MET A 439 0.72 11.25 1.34
N LEU A 440 1.19 11.99 2.35
CA LEU A 440 1.58 11.43 3.65
C LEU A 440 0.38 10.83 4.40
N ALA A 441 -0.78 11.48 4.33
CA ALA A 441 -2.02 10.93 4.88
C ALA A 441 -2.35 9.58 4.25
N ASN A 442 -2.33 9.50 2.91
CA ASN A 442 -2.59 8.25 2.18
C ASN A 442 -1.60 7.13 2.52
N LEU A 443 -0.32 7.45 2.73
CA LEU A 443 0.72 6.47 3.09
C LEU A 443 0.54 5.94 4.52
N THR A 444 0.13 6.79 5.45
CA THR A 444 -0.01 6.45 6.87
C THR A 444 -1.36 5.84 7.21
N GLU A 445 -2.39 6.07 6.40
CA GLU A 445 -3.73 5.50 6.59
C GLU A 445 -3.73 3.97 6.68
N THR A 446 -2.82 3.32 5.97
CA THR A 446 -2.72 1.85 5.92
C THR A 446 -1.82 1.26 7.00
N SER A 447 -1.22 2.09 7.85
CA SER A 447 -0.33 1.63 8.92
C SER A 447 -1.08 1.44 10.23
N ASP A 448 -0.77 0.36 10.95
CA ASP A 448 -1.30 0.08 12.29
C ASP A 448 -0.43 0.72 13.41
N ALA A 449 0.74 1.26 13.05
CA ALA A 449 1.62 1.92 14.00
C ALA A 449 1.17 3.35 14.31
N ARG A 450 1.73 3.91 15.39
CA ARG A 450 1.57 5.33 15.71
C ARG A 450 2.38 6.15 14.71
N CYS A 451 1.73 6.63 13.67
CA CYS A 451 2.35 7.45 12.64
C CYS A 451 2.30 8.95 12.98
N GLU A 452 3.41 9.63 12.75
CA GLU A 452 3.49 11.08 12.64
C GLU A 452 3.79 11.45 11.18
N THR A 453 3.15 12.49 10.65
CA THR A 453 3.44 13.02 9.31
C THR A 453 4.13 14.38 9.41
N ARG A 454 5.25 14.56 8.68
CA ARG A 454 6.03 15.81 8.69
C ARG A 454 6.30 16.32 7.29
N VAL A 455 5.98 17.59 7.03
CA VAL A 455 6.30 18.27 5.77
C VAL A 455 7.30 19.40 6.05
N SER A 456 8.50 19.28 5.49
CA SER A 456 9.58 20.27 5.63
C SER A 456 9.81 21.05 4.33
N ARG A 457 10.31 22.28 4.45
CA ARG A 457 10.81 23.07 3.30
C ARG A 457 12.34 23.03 3.15
N ALA A 458 13.02 22.37 4.08
CA ALA A 458 14.46 22.14 3.99
C ALA A 458 14.77 21.15 2.85
N SER A 459 16.03 21.07 2.42
CA SER A 459 16.47 19.91 1.63
C SER A 459 16.37 18.65 2.48
N LEU A 460 16.36 17.49 1.82
CA LEU A 460 16.31 16.22 2.55
C LEU A 460 17.55 16.03 3.43
N ASP A 461 18.73 16.40 2.93
CA ASP A 461 20.00 16.31 3.66
C ASP A 461 19.95 17.15 4.96
N GLU A 462 19.57 18.43 4.86
CA GLU A 462 19.43 19.33 6.02
C GLU A 462 18.37 18.83 7.00
N PHE A 463 17.29 18.23 6.48
CA PHE A 463 16.24 17.68 7.32
C PHE A 463 16.72 16.45 8.10
N ILE A 464 17.47 15.54 7.47
CA ILE A 464 18.01 14.34 8.11
C ILE A 464 19.03 14.74 9.17
N GLU A 465 20.04 15.52 8.81
CA GLU A 465 21.12 15.98 9.72
C GLU A 465 20.54 16.63 10.98
N ARG A 466 19.46 17.39 10.84
CA ARG A 466 18.81 18.08 11.96
C ARG A 466 17.98 17.17 12.87
N ASN A 467 17.47 16.04 12.37
CA ASN A 467 16.48 15.25 13.08
C ASN A 467 16.91 13.80 13.37
N GLU A 468 17.95 13.26 12.70
CA GLU A 468 18.36 11.85 12.81
C GLU A 468 18.55 11.40 14.26
N SER A 469 19.17 12.24 15.09
CA SER A 469 19.45 11.96 16.51
C SER A 469 18.21 11.74 17.39
N HIS A 470 17.01 12.04 16.89
CA HIS A 470 15.75 11.78 17.58
C HIS A 470 15.15 10.40 17.29
N TYR A 471 15.70 9.69 16.30
CA TYR A 471 15.25 8.39 15.84
C TYR A 471 16.29 7.31 16.14
N ASP A 472 15.83 6.07 16.15
CA ASP A 472 16.69 4.90 16.30
C ASP A 472 17.11 4.35 14.92
N LEU A 473 16.29 4.59 13.89
CA LEU A 473 16.49 4.08 12.52
C LEU A 473 15.98 5.08 11.48
N VAL A 474 16.71 5.23 10.37
CA VAL A 474 16.24 5.94 9.17
C VAL A 474 16.10 4.96 8.00
N VAL A 475 14.91 4.93 7.39
CA VAL A 475 14.61 4.03 6.25
C VAL A 475 14.59 4.82 4.96
N PHE A 476 15.51 4.52 4.04
CA PHE A 476 15.63 5.13 2.73
C PHE A 476 15.13 4.21 1.62
N GLY A 477 14.54 4.81 0.58
CA GLY A 477 14.08 4.07 -0.59
C GLY A 477 15.10 4.14 -1.73
N ALA A 478 15.58 2.98 -2.19
CA ALA A 478 16.34 2.89 -3.42
C ALA A 478 15.41 2.85 -4.64
N HIS A 479 15.20 4.01 -5.27
CA HIS A 479 14.50 4.08 -6.57
C HIS A 479 15.36 3.49 -7.70
N ASP A 480 14.68 2.98 -8.74
CA ASP A 480 15.25 2.33 -9.92
C ASP A 480 16.53 3.01 -10.43
N TYR A 481 17.56 2.18 -10.65
CA TYR A 481 18.83 2.52 -11.29
C TYR A 481 18.61 2.93 -12.76
N GLY A 482 18.07 4.13 -13.00
CA GLY A 482 17.83 4.68 -14.33
C GLY A 482 19.10 4.89 -15.18
N SER A 483 20.29 4.71 -14.60
CA SER A 483 21.53 4.62 -15.35
C SER A 483 22.44 3.53 -14.76
N ARG A 484 23.16 2.81 -15.62
CA ARG A 484 24.07 1.71 -15.23
C ARG A 484 25.19 2.13 -14.26
N PHE A 485 25.34 3.43 -14.00
CA PHE A 485 26.46 4.04 -13.30
C PHE A 485 26.07 4.89 -12.07
N ALA A 486 24.79 5.13 -11.81
CA ALA A 486 24.39 5.90 -10.64
C ALA A 486 24.21 4.98 -9.43
N VAL A 487 25.00 5.21 -8.38
CA VAL A 487 24.68 4.73 -7.04
C VAL A 487 23.39 5.42 -6.62
N SER A 488 22.44 4.68 -6.03
CA SER A 488 21.22 5.31 -5.52
C SER A 488 21.60 6.29 -4.43
N GLN A 489 21.04 7.50 -4.47
CA GLN A 489 21.26 8.55 -3.47
C GLN A 489 20.94 8.07 -2.05
N ALA A 490 20.10 7.04 -1.92
CA ALA A 490 19.82 6.36 -0.66
C ALA A 490 21.06 5.76 0.03
N PHE A 491 22.04 5.25 -0.73
CA PHE A 491 23.28 4.72 -0.15
C PHE A 491 24.21 5.84 0.32
N GLU A 492 24.17 7.01 -0.31
CA GLU A 492 24.92 8.19 0.12
C GLU A 492 24.32 8.74 1.43
N TRP A 493 23.00 8.90 1.48
CA TRP A 493 22.32 9.32 2.72
C TRP A 493 22.54 8.34 3.87
N ALA A 494 22.49 7.04 3.62
CA ALA A 494 22.79 6.05 4.64
C ALA A 494 24.22 6.19 5.17
N ASP A 495 25.19 6.60 4.33
CA ASP A 495 26.58 6.81 4.74
C ASP A 495 26.73 8.02 5.65
N GLU A 496 26.07 9.13 5.28
CA GLU A 496 26.17 10.41 5.98
C GLU A 496 25.39 10.44 7.30
N THR A 497 24.44 9.53 7.50
CA THR A 497 23.60 9.47 8.71
C THR A 497 24.35 8.82 9.87
N GLU A 498 24.38 9.39 11.07
CA GLU A 498 25.10 8.77 12.22
C GLU A 498 24.26 7.71 12.97
N THR A 499 22.96 7.66 12.67
CA THR A 499 22.00 6.68 13.19
C THR A 499 21.94 5.43 12.30
N ASP A 500 21.49 4.30 12.83
CA ASP A 500 21.27 3.09 12.00
C ASP A 500 20.40 3.43 10.78
N ALA A 501 20.75 2.87 9.63
CA ALA A 501 20.08 3.16 8.37
C ALA A 501 19.70 1.88 7.64
N ALA A 502 18.55 1.89 6.97
CA ALA A 502 18.09 0.79 6.13
C ALA A 502 17.76 1.31 4.74
N VAL A 503 18.37 0.74 3.71
CA VAL A 503 18.07 1.05 2.31
C VAL A 503 17.18 -0.05 1.75
N VAL A 504 15.95 0.30 1.38
CA VAL A 504 14.91 -0.64 0.93
C VAL A 504 14.81 -0.64 -0.59
N HIS A 505 14.65 -1.83 -1.15
CA HIS A 505 14.30 -2.04 -2.55
C HIS A 505 13.13 -3.02 -2.66
N THR A 506 12.25 -2.74 -3.62
CA THR A 506 11.10 -3.59 -3.95
C THR A 506 11.14 -3.94 -5.42
N ARG A 507 10.83 -5.21 -5.73
CA ARG A 507 10.83 -5.80 -7.08
C ARG A 507 9.70 -5.34 -8.02
#